data_AF-A0A9D4Z589-F1
#
_entry.id   AF-A0A9D4Z589-F1
#
_cell.length_a   1.000
_cell.length_b   1.000
_cell.length_c   1.000
_cell.angle_alpha   90.00
_cell.angle_beta   90.00
_cell.angle_gamma   90.00
#
_symmetry.space_group_name_H-M   'P 1'
#
loop_
_entity.id
_entity.type
_entity.pdbx_description
1 polymer ?
#
loop_
_entity_poly.entity_id
_entity_poly.type
_entity_poly.pdbx_seq_one_letter_code
_entity_poly.pdbx_strand_id
1 'polypeptide(L)'
;MAAAATASSASQVAVAGRVSSATRVVLWPPTRVSTRLGVSERLLSFNGLVAGSKSKQGFSNLFHVQEGLASSVFRYVDSSSHGKTGSRGIVCMAKRSVGDLKQSDLKGKHVFLRADLNVPLDDKFNITDDTRIRAAIPTIKYLIDNGAKVILSSHLGRPKGVTEKYRLTPLVPRLSELLGVKVEKAHDSIGEEVEKKVAALPDGGVLLLENVRFYKEEEKNDPEHAKKLASVADLYVNDAFGTAHRAHASTEGVTKYLRPSVAGFLLQKELDYLDGAVRNPTRPFAAIVGGSKVSSKIGVIESLLEKCDLLLLGGGMIFTFYKAQGLSVGSSLVEEDKLELATSLMKKAKAKGVSLLLPTDVVVADKFAADANSKIVPASEIPDGWMGLDIGPDSIKTFSDALDTTKTVIWNGPMGVFEFDKFAKGTEAIAKKLADLSGKGVTSIIGGGDSVAAVEKVGVADKMSHISTGGGASLELLEGKVLPGVAALDDA
;
A
#
# COMPACT_ATOMS: atom_id res chain seq x y z
N MET A 1 -18.40 19.11 57.68
CA MET A 1 -18.30 20.16 58.71
C MET A 1 -16.91 20.77 58.57
N ALA A 2 -16.78 21.85 57.79
CA ALA A 2 -16.69 23.26 58.24
C ALA A 2 -15.24 23.62 58.67
N ALA A 3 -14.60 24.72 58.28
CA ALA A 3 -14.88 25.80 57.35
C ALA A 3 -13.59 26.66 57.19
N ALA A 4 -13.51 27.41 56.08
CA ALA A 4 -12.99 28.79 55.91
C ALA A 4 -11.48 29.10 56.14
N ALA A 5 -10.75 29.56 55.11
CA ALA A 5 -10.50 30.98 54.73
C ALA A 5 -9.19 31.51 55.37
N THR A 6 -8.29 32.34 54.83
CA THR A 6 -8.22 33.30 53.69
C THR A 6 -6.79 33.88 53.64
N ALA A 7 -6.49 34.64 52.57
CA ALA A 7 -5.39 35.61 52.38
C ALA A 7 -4.02 35.05 51.95
N SER A 8 -3.14 35.71 51.21
CA SER A 8 -3.12 36.78 50.19
C SER A 8 -1.63 37.14 50.05
N SER A 9 -1.05 37.26 48.86
CA SER A 9 0.05 38.22 48.62
C SER A 9 0.41 38.27 47.14
N ALA A 10 0.23 39.45 46.56
CA ALA A 10 0.76 39.85 45.28
C ALA A 10 2.24 40.25 45.42
N SER A 11 3.02 40.05 44.36
CA SER A 11 4.22 40.85 44.10
C SER A 11 4.43 40.97 42.58
N GLN A 12 4.21 42.18 42.10
CA GLN A 12 4.74 42.71 40.84
C GLN A 12 6.29 42.68 40.88
N VAL A 13 6.95 42.68 39.72
CA VAL A 13 7.93 43.73 39.33
C VAL A 13 8.60 43.41 37.97
N ALA A 14 8.57 44.46 37.13
CA ALA A 14 9.51 44.93 36.10
C ALA A 14 9.75 44.20 34.77
N VAL A 15 9.30 44.95 33.75
CA VAL A 15 9.79 45.12 32.39
C VAL A 15 11.18 45.79 32.35
N ALA A 16 12.06 45.32 31.47
CA ALA A 16 13.11 46.06 30.75
C ALA A 16 13.51 45.20 29.53
N GLY A 17 13.75 45.65 28.28
CA GLY A 17 14.00 46.99 27.77
C GLY A 17 15.29 47.01 26.90
N ARG A 18 15.19 46.50 25.66
CA ARG A 18 15.99 46.77 24.42
C ARG A 18 17.55 46.69 24.43
N VAL A 19 18.15 46.07 23.40
CA VAL A 19 18.74 46.70 22.17
C VAL A 19 19.67 45.72 21.41
N SER A 20 19.44 45.65 20.08
CA SER A 20 20.29 45.31 18.92
C SER A 20 21.31 44.16 18.93
N SER A 21 21.27 43.33 17.89
CA SER A 21 22.19 43.49 16.73
C SER A 21 21.77 42.59 15.57
N ALA A 22 21.96 43.12 14.36
CA ALA A 22 21.63 42.50 13.10
C ALA A 22 22.60 41.36 12.76
N THR A 23 22.13 40.32 12.08
CA THR A 23 22.99 39.52 11.21
C THR A 23 22.24 39.08 9.95
N ARG A 24 22.95 39.25 8.84
CA ARG A 24 22.57 39.25 7.43
C ARG A 24 21.92 37.96 6.93
N VAL A 25 20.90 38.18 6.11
CA VAL A 25 20.48 37.30 5.00
C VAL A 25 21.59 37.30 3.95
N VAL A 26 22.05 36.11 3.54
CA VAL A 26 22.94 35.92 2.39
C VAL A 26 22.12 35.31 1.26
N LEU A 27 21.89 36.13 0.23
CA LEU A 27 21.37 35.73 -1.08
C LEU A 27 22.56 35.29 -1.95
N TRP A 28 22.44 34.14 -2.61
CA TRP A 28 23.40 33.65 -3.60
C TRP A 28 22.96 34.09 -5.00
N PRO A 29 23.80 34.76 -5.81
CA PRO A 29 23.46 35.12 -7.19
C PRO A 29 23.82 34.01 -8.19
N PRO A 30 23.18 33.95 -9.37
CA PRO A 30 23.42 32.92 -10.38
C PRO A 30 24.63 33.28 -11.26
N THR A 31 25.53 32.32 -11.49
CA THR A 31 26.60 32.46 -12.49
C THR A 31 26.19 31.77 -13.79
N ARG A 32 25.97 32.59 -14.84
CA ARG A 32 26.10 32.18 -16.24
C ARG A 32 27.58 32.16 -16.59
N VAL A 33 28.02 31.11 -17.28
CA VAL A 33 29.19 31.15 -18.17
C VAL A 33 28.75 30.55 -19.50
N SER A 34 28.93 31.32 -20.57
CA SER A 34 28.64 30.93 -21.94
C SER A 34 29.90 30.37 -22.64
N THR A 35 29.66 29.37 -23.48
CA THR A 35 30.24 29.14 -24.82
C THR A 35 31.76 29.18 -25.00
N ARG A 36 32.32 28.05 -25.47
CA ARG A 36 32.93 27.92 -26.81
C ARG A 36 33.34 26.49 -27.18
N LEU A 37 33.01 26.16 -28.44
CA LEU A 37 33.75 25.39 -29.45
C LEU A 37 33.91 23.86 -29.31
N GLY A 38 33.56 23.17 -30.41
CA GLY A 38 34.04 21.82 -30.70
C GLY A 38 33.20 21.01 -31.68
N VAL A 39 33.00 21.51 -32.90
CA VAL A 39 32.48 20.71 -34.02
C VAL A 39 33.56 19.73 -34.49
N SER A 40 33.20 18.47 -34.73
CA SER A 40 33.98 17.55 -35.56
C SER A 40 33.07 16.49 -36.18
N GLU A 41 32.63 16.75 -37.41
CA GLU A 41 32.24 15.73 -38.39
C GLU A 41 33.49 15.06 -39.01
N ARG A 42 33.37 13.76 -39.32
CA ARG A 42 33.97 12.99 -40.45
C ARG A 42 33.87 11.49 -40.09
N LEU A 43 33.71 10.52 -40.98
CA LEU A 43 33.26 10.36 -42.37
C LEU A 43 33.33 8.83 -42.66
N LEU A 44 32.76 8.39 -43.79
CA LEU A 44 32.89 7.07 -44.50
C LEU A 44 31.81 6.01 -44.15
N SER A 45 30.74 5.80 -44.94
CA SER A 45 30.58 5.26 -46.32
C SER A 45 30.95 3.76 -46.44
N PHE A 46 30.02 2.80 -46.53
CA PHE A 46 29.16 2.33 -47.65
C PHE A 46 29.80 1.34 -48.67
N ASN A 47 29.07 0.24 -48.88
CA ASN A 47 28.95 -0.70 -50.02
C ASN A 47 29.84 -1.95 -50.20
N GLY A 48 29.14 -3.06 -50.48
CA GLY A 48 29.64 -4.31 -51.08
C GLY A 48 28.56 -5.38 -51.26
N LEU A 49 27.83 -5.33 -52.38
CA LEU A 49 26.90 -6.35 -52.92
C LEU A 49 27.65 -7.64 -53.34
N VAL A 50 26.95 -8.77 -53.48
CA VAL A 50 26.84 -9.55 -54.75
C VAL A 50 25.98 -10.82 -54.53
N ALA A 51 25.16 -11.11 -55.53
CA ALA A 51 24.19 -12.19 -55.64
C ALA A 51 24.64 -13.32 -56.58
N GLY A 52 23.92 -14.44 -56.55
CA GLY A 52 23.67 -15.34 -57.69
C GLY A 52 23.91 -16.82 -57.39
N SER A 53 23.31 -17.82 -58.05
CA SER A 53 22.06 -18.02 -58.81
C SER A 53 22.12 -19.45 -59.38
N LYS A 54 20.98 -20.16 -59.51
CA LYS A 54 20.67 -21.27 -60.45
C LYS A 54 21.40 -22.62 -60.22
N SER A 55 20.88 -23.83 -60.50
CA SER A 55 19.62 -24.31 -61.10
C SER A 55 19.54 -25.87 -61.12
N LYS A 56 18.30 -26.39 -60.98
CA LYS A 56 17.60 -27.47 -61.76
C LYS A 56 17.97 -28.97 -61.72
N GLN A 57 16.88 -29.74 -61.93
CA GLN A 57 16.66 -31.15 -62.34
C GLN A 57 16.41 -32.15 -61.19
N GLY A 58 15.39 -33.01 -61.17
CA GLY A 58 14.32 -33.38 -62.12
C GLY A 58 13.77 -34.80 -61.77
N PHE A 59 12.60 -35.16 -62.32
CA PHE A 59 11.85 -36.46 -62.27
C PHE A 59 10.95 -36.69 -61.02
N SER A 60 9.59 -36.63 -61.08
CA SER A 60 8.56 -37.44 -61.78
C SER A 60 8.53 -38.92 -61.29
N ASN A 61 7.43 -39.64 -61.04
CA ASN A 61 6.03 -39.53 -61.48
C ASN A 61 5.15 -40.62 -60.76
N LEU A 62 3.81 -40.62 -61.01
CA LEU A 62 2.72 -41.60 -60.72
C LEU A 62 1.92 -41.43 -59.39
N PHE A 63 0.65 -40.98 -59.35
CA PHE A 63 -0.67 -41.52 -59.84
C PHE A 63 -1.07 -42.87 -59.19
N HIS A 64 -2.29 -43.21 -58.75
CA HIS A 64 -3.58 -42.56 -58.38
C HIS A 64 -4.54 -43.71 -57.94
N VAL A 65 -5.65 -43.40 -57.23
CA VAL A 65 -6.98 -44.11 -57.22
C VAL A 65 -7.09 -45.45 -56.43
N GLN A 66 -8.12 -45.81 -55.64
CA GLN A 66 -9.33 -45.15 -55.05
C GLN A 66 -10.09 -46.21 -54.17
N GLU A 67 -10.90 -45.74 -53.20
CA GLU A 67 -12.09 -46.35 -52.52
C GLU A 67 -11.93 -47.64 -51.65
N GLY A 68 -12.58 -47.79 -50.48
CA GLY A 68 -13.55 -46.96 -49.76
C GLY A 68 -14.09 -47.65 -48.49
N LEU A 69 -14.71 -46.84 -47.60
CA LEU A 69 -15.69 -47.15 -46.53
C LEU A 69 -15.18 -47.99 -45.32
N ALA A 70 -15.40 -47.67 -44.04
CA ALA A 70 -16.35 -46.77 -43.39
C ALA A 70 -15.91 -46.40 -41.94
N SER A 71 -16.42 -45.24 -41.47
CA SER A 71 -16.67 -44.81 -40.07
C SER A 71 -15.50 -44.82 -39.06
N SER A 72 -15.08 -43.71 -38.45
CA SER A 72 -15.87 -42.63 -37.84
C SER A 72 -15.16 -41.26 -37.84
N VAL A 73 -15.86 -40.29 -38.46
CA VAL A 73 -15.92 -38.82 -38.30
C VAL A 73 -15.15 -38.25 -37.07
N PHE A 74 -14.14 -37.37 -37.13
CA PHE A 74 -13.75 -36.20 -37.95
C PHE A 74 -14.42 -34.85 -37.60
N ARG A 75 -13.57 -33.89 -37.17
CA ARG A 75 -13.45 -32.44 -37.50
C ARG A 75 -12.50 -31.86 -36.43
N TYR A 76 -11.24 -31.47 -36.64
CA TYR A 76 -10.56 -30.69 -37.70
C TYR A 76 -11.37 -29.49 -38.16
N VAL A 77 -10.91 -28.27 -37.85
CA VAL A 77 -10.21 -27.40 -38.81
C VAL A 77 -9.33 -26.40 -38.04
N ASP A 78 -8.07 -26.39 -38.47
CA ASP A 78 -7.04 -25.39 -38.23
C ASP A 78 -7.33 -24.13 -39.07
N SER A 79 -7.13 -22.94 -38.52
CA SER A 79 -6.82 -21.75 -39.33
C SER A 79 -5.92 -20.79 -38.56
N SER A 80 -4.63 -20.97 -38.79
CA SER A 80 -3.57 -19.97 -38.72
C SER A 80 -4.00 -18.49 -38.85
N SER A 81 -3.44 -17.63 -37.98
CA SER A 81 -2.38 -16.66 -38.34
C SER A 81 -2.48 -15.30 -37.61
N HIS A 82 -1.29 -14.75 -37.31
CA HIS A 82 -0.96 -13.35 -36.97
C HIS A 82 -1.06 -12.86 -35.51
N GLY A 83 0.10 -12.94 -34.82
CA GLY A 83 0.87 -11.74 -34.47
C GLY A 83 0.66 -11.08 -33.09
N LYS A 84 1.74 -11.12 -32.29
CA LYS A 84 2.18 -10.10 -31.30
C LYS A 84 1.16 -9.75 -30.19
N THR A 85 1.35 -10.09 -28.92
CA THR A 85 2.49 -9.78 -28.05
C THR A 85 2.25 -10.58 -26.76
N GLY A 86 3.31 -11.14 -26.18
CA GLY A 86 3.19 -11.88 -24.93
C GLY A 86 2.74 -10.96 -23.80
N SER A 87 1.53 -11.16 -23.28
CA SER A 87 1.21 -10.71 -21.93
C SER A 87 2.04 -11.58 -20.99
N ARG A 88 3.16 -11.05 -20.48
CA ARG A 88 3.73 -11.56 -19.24
C ARG A 88 2.70 -11.28 -18.15
N GLY A 89 1.78 -12.21 -17.95
CA GLY A 89 0.98 -12.27 -16.74
C GLY A 89 1.97 -12.35 -15.59
N ILE A 90 2.06 -11.29 -14.81
CA ILE A 90 2.81 -11.30 -13.56
C ILE A 90 1.98 -12.18 -12.63
N VAL A 91 2.31 -13.47 -12.58
CA VAL A 91 1.72 -14.38 -11.61
C VAL A 91 2.45 -14.09 -10.29
N CYS A 92 1.83 -13.35 -9.37
CA CYS A 92 2.15 -13.57 -7.97
C CYS A 92 1.52 -14.93 -7.65
N MET A 93 2.35 -15.96 -7.58
CA MET A 93 1.96 -17.32 -7.21
C MET A 93 1.51 -17.32 -5.75
N ALA A 94 0.58 -18.21 -5.39
CA ALA A 94 0.29 -18.50 -3.99
C ALA A 94 1.61 -18.73 -3.25
N LYS A 95 1.82 -18.03 -2.14
CA LYS A 95 3.05 -18.11 -1.35
C LYS A 95 2.86 -19.08 -0.20
N ARG A 96 3.91 -19.83 0.13
CA ARG A 96 3.90 -20.65 1.36
C ARG A 96 3.70 -19.74 2.55
N SER A 97 2.88 -20.21 3.48
CA SER A 97 2.59 -19.59 4.75
C SER A 97 3.25 -20.36 5.89
N VAL A 98 3.40 -19.70 7.04
CA VAL A 98 3.77 -20.34 8.30
C VAL A 98 2.80 -21.46 8.66
N GLY A 99 1.54 -21.39 8.24
CA GLY A 99 0.54 -22.45 8.42
C GLY A 99 0.84 -23.74 7.62
N ASP A 100 1.69 -23.66 6.59
CA ASP A 100 2.13 -24.83 5.82
C ASP A 100 3.33 -25.55 6.46
N LEU A 101 3.92 -24.95 7.50
CA LEU A 101 5.03 -25.54 8.27
C LEU A 101 4.48 -26.39 9.41
N LYS A 102 4.97 -27.62 9.53
CA LYS A 102 4.61 -28.54 10.61
C LYS A 102 5.42 -28.24 11.85
N GLN A 103 4.98 -28.73 13.00
CA GLN A 103 5.74 -28.65 14.25
C GLN A 103 7.17 -29.20 14.11
N SER A 104 7.37 -30.26 13.34
CA SER A 104 8.70 -30.83 13.06
C SER A 104 9.65 -29.88 12.33
N ASP A 105 9.10 -28.92 11.57
CA ASP A 105 9.87 -27.94 10.80
C ASP A 105 10.26 -26.73 11.68
N LEU A 106 9.59 -26.54 12.82
CA LEU A 106 9.68 -25.36 13.67
C LEU A 106 10.32 -25.62 15.04
N LYS A 107 10.10 -26.81 15.61
CA LYS A 107 10.53 -27.12 16.98
C LYS A 107 12.05 -27.00 17.15
N GLY A 108 12.47 -26.18 18.09
CA GLY A 108 13.87 -25.91 18.40
C GLY A 108 14.61 -25.04 17.36
N LYS A 109 13.93 -24.63 16.28
CA LYS A 109 14.50 -23.80 15.21
C LYS A 109 14.46 -22.33 15.57
N HIS A 110 15.51 -21.61 15.19
CA HIS A 110 15.57 -20.16 15.27
C HIS A 110 14.85 -19.55 14.07
N VAL A 111 13.78 -18.81 14.33
CA VAL A 111 12.93 -18.22 13.28
C VAL A 111 13.13 -16.73 13.25
N PHE A 112 13.70 -16.21 12.17
CA PHE A 112 13.75 -14.76 11.92
C PHE A 112 12.37 -14.31 11.44
N LEU A 113 11.63 -13.63 12.31
CA LEU A 113 10.30 -13.11 12.01
C LEU A 113 10.39 -11.60 11.77
N ARG A 114 10.08 -11.17 10.55
CA ARG A 114 9.93 -9.74 10.23
C ARG A 114 8.47 -9.33 10.44
N ALA A 115 8.20 -8.55 11.48
CA ALA A 115 6.86 -8.00 11.77
C ALA A 115 6.82 -6.48 11.55
N ASP A 116 5.64 -5.92 11.24
CA ASP A 116 5.45 -4.47 11.26
C ASP A 116 5.02 -4.01 12.65
N LEU A 117 5.99 -3.60 13.47
CA LEU A 117 5.77 -3.02 14.80
C LEU A 117 5.97 -1.51 14.84
N ASN A 118 5.89 -0.84 13.69
CA ASN A 118 6.00 0.61 13.64
C ASN A 118 4.71 1.25 14.14
N VAL A 119 4.61 1.43 15.46
CA VAL A 119 3.46 2.00 16.18
C VAL A 119 3.69 3.48 16.53
N PRO A 120 2.62 4.30 16.61
CA PRO A 120 2.73 5.65 17.13
C PRO A 120 3.04 5.63 18.63
N LEU A 121 3.97 6.51 19.02
CA LEU A 121 4.36 6.74 20.42
C LEU A 121 4.10 8.20 20.78
N ASP A 122 3.65 8.46 22.00
CA ASP A 122 3.56 9.81 22.56
C ASP A 122 4.95 10.36 22.97
N ASP A 123 5.01 11.61 23.44
CA ASP A 123 6.25 12.25 23.88
C ASP A 123 6.93 11.57 25.08
N LYS A 124 6.20 10.68 25.78
CA LYS A 124 6.69 9.87 26.90
C LYS A 124 7.00 8.42 26.48
N PHE A 125 6.99 8.13 25.18
CA PHE A 125 7.20 6.81 24.60
C PHE A 125 6.13 5.76 24.93
N ASN A 126 4.93 6.18 25.34
CA ASN A 126 3.79 5.27 25.47
C ASN A 126 3.18 4.98 24.11
N ILE A 127 2.77 3.73 23.89
CA ILE A 127 2.06 3.32 22.68
C ILE A 127 0.65 3.95 22.70
N THR A 128 0.33 4.72 21.67
CA THR A 128 -1.01 5.32 21.53
C THR A 128 -1.96 4.48 20.70
N ASP A 129 -1.42 3.60 19.84
CA ASP A 129 -2.17 2.59 19.08
C ASP A 129 -1.29 1.34 18.90
N ASP A 130 -1.75 0.21 19.43
CA ASP A 130 -1.08 -1.10 19.39
C ASP A 130 -1.68 -2.06 18.35
N THR A 131 -2.50 -1.57 17.42
CA THR A 131 -3.16 -2.39 16.38
C THR A 131 -2.17 -3.24 15.59
N ARG A 132 -1.03 -2.66 15.21
CA ARG A 132 0.05 -3.37 14.52
C ARG A 132 0.71 -4.47 15.36
N ILE A 133 0.83 -4.25 16.67
CA ILE A 133 1.36 -5.27 17.59
C ILE A 133 0.37 -6.43 17.64
N ARG A 134 -0.91 -6.16 17.91
CA ARG A 134 -1.97 -7.18 17.94
C ARG A 134 -2.04 -7.99 16.65
N ALA A 135 -1.87 -7.35 15.50
CA ALA A 135 -1.94 -8.00 14.20
C ALA A 135 -0.81 -9.03 13.98
N ALA A 136 0.36 -8.86 14.59
CA ALA A 136 1.48 -9.80 14.51
C ALA A 136 1.38 -10.97 15.52
N ILE A 137 0.55 -10.86 16.55
CA ILE A 137 0.42 -11.86 17.62
C ILE A 137 0.06 -13.26 17.10
N PRO A 138 -0.89 -13.45 16.16
CA PRO A 138 -1.24 -14.79 15.68
C PRO A 138 -0.05 -15.57 15.11
N THR A 139 0.78 -14.92 14.30
CA THR A 139 1.98 -15.53 13.73
C THR A 139 3.00 -15.87 14.82
N ILE A 140 3.24 -14.94 15.75
CA ILE A 140 4.20 -15.16 16.84
C ILE A 140 3.75 -16.33 17.74
N LYS A 141 2.47 -16.37 18.12
CA LYS A 141 1.91 -17.45 18.95
C LYS A 141 2.01 -18.80 18.27
N TYR A 142 1.67 -18.89 16.99
CA TYR A 142 1.80 -20.15 16.25
C TYR A 142 3.24 -20.68 16.25
N LEU A 143 4.23 -19.80 16.07
CA LEU A 143 5.64 -20.20 16.16
C LEU A 143 6.01 -20.69 17.58
N ILE A 144 5.61 -19.97 18.62
CA ILE A 144 5.84 -20.34 20.03
C ILE A 144 5.19 -21.69 20.35
N ASP A 145 3.92 -21.88 20.00
CA ASP A 145 3.14 -23.08 20.29
C ASP A 145 3.72 -24.32 19.58
N ASN A 146 4.40 -24.12 18.45
CA ASN A 146 5.12 -25.16 17.73
C ASN A 146 6.58 -25.34 18.21
N GLY A 147 7.00 -24.64 19.26
CA GLY A 147 8.31 -24.79 19.90
C GLY A 147 9.46 -24.08 19.17
N ALA A 148 9.16 -23.11 18.30
CA ALA A 148 10.18 -22.29 17.67
C ALA A 148 10.80 -21.28 18.65
N LYS A 149 12.02 -20.85 18.33
CA LYS A 149 12.75 -19.79 19.03
C LYS A 149 12.64 -18.52 18.19
N VAL A 150 11.73 -17.61 18.57
CA VAL A 150 11.33 -16.48 17.72
C VAL A 150 12.29 -15.30 17.87
N ILE A 151 12.91 -14.89 16.77
CA ILE A 151 13.75 -13.70 16.67
C ILE A 151 12.94 -12.63 15.93
N LEU A 152 12.31 -11.76 16.69
CA LEU A 152 11.41 -10.73 16.20
C LEU A 152 12.21 -9.51 15.74
N SER A 153 12.04 -9.11 14.48
CA SER A 153 12.66 -7.93 13.89
C SER A 153 11.60 -6.94 13.41
N SER A 154 11.85 -5.66 13.64
CA SER A 154 11.01 -4.58 13.14
C SER A 154 11.79 -3.30 12.92
N HIS A 155 11.16 -2.36 12.23
CA HIS A 155 11.55 -0.95 12.23
C HIS A 155 10.61 -0.13 13.12
N LEU A 156 11.08 1.04 13.54
CA LEU A 156 10.26 2.09 14.15
C LEU A 156 10.67 3.44 13.58
N GLY A 157 9.72 4.17 13.02
CA GLY A 157 9.93 5.47 12.39
C GLY A 157 10.96 5.46 11.26
N ARG A 158 11.68 6.59 11.13
CA ARG A 158 12.70 6.85 10.10
C ARG A 158 13.94 7.48 10.76
N PRO A 159 14.69 6.69 11.54
CA PRO A 159 15.92 7.16 12.18
C PRO A 159 16.96 7.60 11.14
N LYS A 160 17.78 8.60 11.47
CA LYS A 160 18.98 8.99 10.71
C LYS A 160 20.27 8.49 11.40
N GLY A 161 20.14 7.42 12.17
CA GLY A 161 21.13 6.91 13.10
C GLY A 161 20.47 6.45 14.40
N VAL A 162 21.27 5.87 15.31
CA VAL A 162 20.80 5.38 16.61
C VAL A 162 20.28 6.56 17.44
N THR A 163 19.03 6.48 17.89
CA THR A 163 18.39 7.51 18.73
C THR A 163 17.41 6.85 19.69
N GLU A 164 17.32 7.38 20.92
CA GLU A 164 16.40 6.86 21.95
C GLU A 164 14.94 6.87 21.49
N LYS A 165 14.54 7.90 20.73
CA LYS A 165 13.18 8.07 20.22
C LYS A 165 12.67 6.89 19.38
N TYR A 166 13.56 6.19 18.69
CA TYR A 166 13.21 5.12 17.76
C TYR A 166 13.65 3.73 18.25
N ARG A 167 13.96 3.57 19.55
CA ARG A 167 14.20 2.25 20.11
C ARG A 167 12.92 1.45 20.24
N LEU A 168 13.03 0.13 20.12
CA LEU A 168 11.89 -0.79 20.24
C LEU A 168 11.59 -1.19 21.70
N THR A 169 12.38 -0.72 22.67
CA THR A 169 12.21 -1.02 24.11
C THR A 169 10.79 -0.78 24.63
N PRO A 170 10.08 0.31 24.27
CA PRO A 170 8.73 0.56 24.78
C PRO A 170 7.69 -0.51 24.37
N LEU A 171 7.98 -1.33 23.36
CA LEU A 171 7.07 -2.35 22.86
C LEU A 171 7.13 -3.65 23.69
N VAL A 172 8.21 -3.87 24.44
CA VAL A 172 8.47 -5.12 25.17
C VAL A 172 7.37 -5.47 26.18
N PRO A 173 6.88 -4.53 27.03
CA PRO A 173 5.82 -4.84 27.99
C PRO A 173 4.53 -5.27 27.27
N ARG A 174 4.12 -4.54 26.22
CA ARG A 174 2.89 -4.83 25.50
C ARG A 174 2.95 -6.13 24.72
N LEU A 175 4.08 -6.43 24.07
CA LEU A 175 4.30 -7.71 23.42
C LEU A 175 4.25 -8.87 24.43
N SER A 176 4.90 -8.71 25.58
CA SER A 176 4.92 -9.75 26.62
C SER A 176 3.53 -10.03 27.17
N GLU A 177 2.74 -8.97 27.41
CA GLU A 177 1.35 -9.07 27.86
C GLU A 177 0.48 -9.86 26.85
N LEU A 178 0.54 -9.50 25.58
CA LEU A 178 -0.31 -10.11 24.54
C LEU A 178 0.09 -11.56 24.21
N LEU A 179 1.39 -11.87 24.32
CA LEU A 179 1.91 -13.21 24.07
C LEU A 179 1.76 -14.14 25.27
N GLY A 180 1.70 -13.60 26.49
CA GLY A 180 1.70 -14.39 27.72
C GLY A 180 3.07 -15.00 28.06
N VAL A 181 4.13 -14.58 27.36
CA VAL A 181 5.51 -14.98 27.62
C VAL A 181 6.40 -13.74 27.74
N LYS A 182 7.49 -13.84 28.50
CA LYS A 182 8.45 -12.74 28.62
C LYS A 182 9.19 -12.57 27.28
N VAL A 183 9.07 -11.38 26.70
CA VAL A 183 9.87 -11.01 25.52
C VAL A 183 11.21 -10.44 25.98
N GLU A 184 12.30 -11.07 25.54
CA GLU A 184 13.64 -10.53 25.74
C GLU A 184 13.96 -9.45 24.71
N LYS A 185 14.88 -8.55 25.04
CA LYS A 185 15.29 -7.45 24.16
C LYS A 185 16.79 -7.48 23.94
N ALA A 186 17.21 -7.41 22.68
CA ALA A 186 18.59 -7.13 22.32
C ALA A 186 18.83 -5.61 22.23
N HIS A 187 20.03 -5.16 22.58
CA HIS A 187 20.44 -3.75 22.45
C HIS A 187 20.81 -3.38 21.00
N ASP A 188 20.99 -4.38 20.15
CA ASP A 188 21.33 -4.25 18.74
C ASP A 188 20.50 -5.27 17.90
N SER A 189 20.62 -5.21 16.58
CA SER A 189 20.01 -6.15 15.63
C SER A 189 20.98 -7.19 15.09
N ILE A 190 22.29 -6.96 15.24
CA ILE A 190 23.37 -7.86 14.80
C ILE A 190 24.53 -7.83 15.81
N GLY A 191 25.48 -8.76 15.67
CA GLY A 191 26.73 -8.79 16.44
C GLY A 191 26.75 -9.85 17.56
N GLU A 192 27.92 -10.00 18.19
CA GLU A 192 28.20 -11.10 19.13
C GLU A 192 27.21 -11.18 20.31
N GLU A 193 26.77 -10.04 20.84
CA GLU A 193 25.80 -10.02 21.94
C GLU A 193 24.40 -10.50 21.50
N VAL A 194 24.03 -10.25 20.25
CA VAL A 194 22.79 -10.78 19.67
C VAL A 194 22.91 -12.29 19.50
N GLU A 195 24.03 -12.76 18.94
CA GLU A 195 24.31 -14.20 18.76
C GLU A 195 24.25 -14.96 20.09
N LYS A 196 24.85 -14.41 21.16
CA LYS A 196 24.78 -15.00 22.51
C LYS A 196 23.35 -15.09 23.04
N LYS A 197 22.55 -14.02 22.90
CA LYS A 197 21.14 -14.02 23.34
C LYS A 197 20.30 -15.00 22.55
N VAL A 198 20.51 -15.09 21.24
CA VAL A 198 19.83 -16.05 20.37
C VAL A 198 20.19 -17.49 20.75
N ALA A 199 21.47 -17.77 20.99
CA ALA A 199 21.92 -19.10 21.40
C ALA A 199 21.31 -19.53 22.75
N ALA A 200 21.12 -18.58 23.68
CA ALA A 200 20.50 -18.82 24.98
C ALA A 200 18.97 -18.89 24.95
N LEU A 201 18.32 -18.59 23.82
CA LEU A 201 16.86 -18.54 23.72
C LEU A 201 16.27 -19.96 23.92
N PRO A 202 15.38 -20.16 24.90
CA PRO A 202 14.71 -21.45 25.09
C PRO A 202 13.67 -21.69 24.00
N ASP A 203 13.25 -22.95 23.83
CA ASP A 203 12.13 -23.29 22.96
C ASP A 203 10.87 -22.53 23.38
N GLY A 204 10.17 -21.90 22.42
CA GLY A 204 9.06 -21.00 22.70
C GLY A 204 9.47 -19.60 23.21
N GLY A 205 10.77 -19.33 23.32
CA GLY A 205 11.30 -18.03 23.69
C GLY A 205 11.17 -17.00 22.57
N VAL A 206 11.08 -15.72 22.95
CA VAL A 206 10.98 -14.60 22.02
C VAL A 206 12.05 -13.56 22.34
N LEU A 207 12.85 -13.21 21.33
CA LEU A 207 13.83 -12.14 21.38
C LEU A 207 13.46 -11.04 20.38
N LEU A 208 13.22 -9.83 20.87
CA LEU A 208 13.06 -8.63 20.05
C LEU A 208 14.44 -8.01 19.76
N LEU A 209 14.81 -7.96 18.48
CA LEU A 209 15.99 -7.24 18.01
C LEU A 209 15.82 -5.72 18.16
N GLU A 210 16.92 -4.97 18.06
CA GLU A 210 16.81 -3.52 17.93
C GLU A 210 16.33 -3.07 16.54
N ASN A 211 15.87 -1.83 16.46
CA ASN A 211 15.36 -1.22 15.24
C ASN A 211 16.32 -1.41 14.06
N VAL A 212 15.90 -2.21 13.07
CA VAL A 212 16.73 -2.56 11.90
C VAL A 212 17.18 -1.33 11.11
N ARG A 213 16.41 -0.23 11.15
CA ARG A 213 16.77 1.03 10.46
C ARG A 213 17.82 1.86 11.19
N PHE A 214 18.33 1.42 12.33
CA PHE A 214 19.55 2.02 12.90
C PHE A 214 20.78 1.76 12.02
N TYR A 215 20.74 0.74 11.17
CA TYR A 215 21.69 0.52 10.10
C TYR A 215 21.20 1.16 8.80
N LYS A 216 22.01 2.01 8.18
CA LYS A 216 21.70 2.60 6.87
C LYS A 216 21.72 1.56 5.75
N GLU A 217 22.38 0.44 6.01
CA GLU A 217 22.53 -0.73 5.17
C GLU A 217 21.19 -1.46 4.95
N GLU A 218 20.27 -1.38 5.92
CA GLU A 218 18.92 -1.96 5.85
C GLU A 218 18.15 -1.45 4.63
N GLU A 219 18.02 -0.13 4.48
CA GLU A 219 17.25 0.47 3.37
C GLU A 219 17.94 0.32 2.01
N LYS A 220 19.25 0.02 2.02
CA LYS A 220 20.03 -0.24 0.80
C LYS A 220 20.02 -1.70 0.37
N ASN A 221 19.41 -2.57 1.17
CA ASN A 221 19.44 -4.01 0.95
C ASN A 221 20.87 -4.55 0.81
N ASP A 222 21.76 -4.08 1.68
CA ASP A 222 23.16 -4.48 1.64
C ASP A 222 23.31 -5.99 1.90
N PRO A 223 23.96 -6.75 0.99
CA PRO A 223 24.08 -8.21 1.13
C PRO A 223 24.83 -8.65 2.40
N GLU A 224 25.87 -7.93 2.81
CA GLU A 224 26.64 -8.28 4.00
C GLU A 224 25.82 -8.03 5.27
N HIS A 225 25.04 -6.95 5.30
CA HIS A 225 24.09 -6.71 6.38
C HIS A 225 22.97 -7.76 6.43
N ALA A 226 22.38 -8.11 5.29
CA ALA A 226 21.38 -9.17 5.20
C ALA A 226 21.92 -10.53 5.68
N LYS A 227 23.17 -10.86 5.33
CA LYS A 227 23.86 -12.07 5.79
C LYS A 227 24.05 -12.10 7.31
N LYS A 228 24.40 -10.95 7.92
CA LYS A 228 24.53 -10.82 9.38
C LYS A 228 23.18 -10.92 10.10
N LEU A 229 22.10 -10.41 9.52
CA LEU A 229 20.75 -10.60 10.06
C LEU A 229 20.32 -12.08 9.97
N ALA A 230 20.68 -12.75 8.87
CA ALA A 230 20.34 -14.14 8.65
C ALA A 230 21.17 -15.13 9.48
N SER A 231 22.40 -14.79 9.90
CA SER A 231 23.31 -15.74 10.56
C SER A 231 22.83 -16.28 11.90
N VAL A 232 21.80 -15.66 12.49
CA VAL A 232 21.23 -16.05 13.78
C VAL A 232 19.98 -16.92 13.65
N ALA A 233 19.55 -17.28 12.44
CA ALA A 233 18.30 -18.02 12.22
C ALA A 233 18.47 -19.20 11.26
N ASP A 234 17.56 -20.16 11.37
CA ASP A 234 17.43 -21.30 10.46
C ASP A 234 16.50 -20.98 9.28
N LEU A 235 15.40 -20.25 9.55
CA LEU A 235 14.35 -19.97 8.57
C LEU A 235 13.76 -18.57 8.75
N TYR A 236 13.03 -18.12 7.72
CA TYR A 236 12.51 -16.77 7.63
C TYR A 236 10.97 -16.76 7.52
N VAL A 237 10.35 -15.88 8.30
CA VAL A 237 8.92 -15.58 8.20
C VAL A 237 8.75 -14.08 7.99
N ASN A 238 8.11 -13.69 6.88
CA ASN A 238 7.75 -12.30 6.63
C ASN A 238 6.28 -12.07 6.98
N ASP A 239 6.03 -11.30 8.03
CA ASP A 239 4.69 -10.90 8.46
C ASP A 239 4.50 -9.37 8.40
N ALA A 240 5.37 -8.68 7.65
CA ALA A 240 5.41 -7.22 7.56
C ALA A 240 5.02 -6.71 6.15
N PHE A 241 3.76 -6.95 5.76
CA PHE A 241 3.25 -6.58 4.44
C PHE A 241 3.50 -5.09 4.09
N GLY A 242 3.31 -4.18 5.04
CA GLY A 242 3.52 -2.74 4.85
C GLY A 242 4.95 -2.34 4.44
N THR A 243 5.94 -3.20 4.67
CA THR A 243 7.32 -2.98 4.21
C THR A 243 7.74 -3.86 3.03
N ALA A 244 6.88 -4.77 2.58
CA ALA A 244 7.20 -5.74 1.53
C ALA A 244 7.34 -5.10 0.13
N HIS A 245 6.80 -3.90 -0.09
CA HIS A 245 6.99 -3.13 -1.32
C HIS A 245 8.41 -2.59 -1.49
N ARG A 246 9.26 -2.70 -0.47
CA ARG A 246 10.66 -2.26 -0.53
C ARG A 246 11.59 -3.45 -0.44
N ALA A 247 12.60 -3.46 -1.30
CA ALA A 247 13.73 -4.36 -1.18
C ALA A 247 14.66 -3.81 -0.09
N HIS A 248 14.48 -4.26 1.15
CA HIS A 248 15.38 -3.98 2.27
C HIS A 248 16.06 -5.27 2.73
N ALA A 249 17.15 -5.15 3.50
CA ALA A 249 17.88 -6.32 3.97
C ALA A 249 16.98 -7.25 4.80
N SER A 250 16.21 -6.72 5.74
CA SER A 250 15.31 -7.49 6.61
C SER A 250 14.01 -7.99 5.95
N THR A 251 13.67 -7.52 4.75
CA THR A 251 12.41 -7.88 4.05
C THR A 251 12.63 -8.74 2.81
N GLU A 252 13.72 -8.52 2.08
CA GLU A 252 14.10 -9.22 0.85
C GLU A 252 15.49 -9.86 0.98
N GLY A 253 16.49 -9.13 1.47
CA GLY A 253 17.89 -9.60 1.45
C GLY A 253 18.11 -10.90 2.22
N VAL A 254 17.49 -11.03 3.40
CA VAL A 254 17.61 -12.21 4.28
C VAL A 254 17.13 -13.51 3.62
N THR A 255 16.20 -13.46 2.66
CA THR A 255 15.66 -14.66 1.99
C THR A 255 16.68 -15.35 1.07
N LYS A 256 17.78 -14.66 0.75
CA LYS A 256 18.92 -15.22 -0.01
C LYS A 256 19.74 -16.20 0.84
N TYR A 257 19.62 -16.11 2.16
CA TYR A 257 20.41 -16.88 3.12
C TYR A 257 19.56 -17.82 3.98
N LEU A 258 18.26 -17.53 4.14
CA LEU A 258 17.34 -18.31 4.96
C LEU A 258 16.32 -19.07 4.11
N ARG A 259 16.17 -20.37 4.37
CA ARG A 259 15.14 -21.22 3.79
C ARG A 259 14.59 -22.21 4.83
N PRO A 260 13.28 -22.48 4.85
CA PRO A 260 12.25 -21.87 4.01
C PRO A 260 12.04 -20.38 4.33
N SER A 261 11.54 -19.63 3.35
CA SER A 261 11.17 -18.22 3.45
C SER A 261 9.67 -18.09 3.19
N VAL A 262 8.87 -17.93 4.23
CA VAL A 262 7.40 -18.03 4.15
C VAL A 262 6.68 -16.76 4.61
N ALA A 263 5.42 -16.60 4.24
CA ALA A 263 4.54 -15.56 4.74
C ALA A 263 4.09 -15.88 6.18
N GLY A 264 4.00 -14.88 7.05
CA GLY A 264 3.19 -14.98 8.26
C GLY A 264 1.69 -14.84 7.95
N PHE A 265 0.83 -15.02 8.96
CA PHE A 265 -0.63 -14.98 8.76
C PHE A 265 -1.15 -13.59 8.37
N LEU A 266 -0.55 -12.51 8.87
CA LEU A 266 -0.94 -11.15 8.49
C LEU A 266 -0.60 -10.93 7.02
N LEU A 267 0.64 -11.24 6.61
CA LEU A 267 1.04 -11.06 5.21
C LEU A 267 0.22 -11.95 4.28
N GLN A 268 -0.02 -13.21 4.64
CA GLN A 268 -0.88 -14.11 3.89
C GLN A 268 -2.28 -13.52 3.71
N LYS A 269 -2.92 -13.06 4.80
CA LYS A 269 -4.25 -12.44 4.75
C LYS A 269 -4.27 -11.23 3.82
N GLU A 270 -3.24 -10.39 3.84
CA GLU A 270 -3.13 -9.24 2.92
C GLU A 270 -3.09 -9.69 1.45
N LEU A 271 -2.35 -10.77 1.13
CA LEU A 271 -2.32 -11.32 -0.23
C LEU A 271 -3.66 -11.94 -0.64
N ASP A 272 -4.31 -12.68 0.25
CA ASP A 272 -5.60 -13.32 -0.01
C ASP A 272 -6.68 -12.30 -0.38
N TYR A 273 -6.72 -11.16 0.31
CA TYR A 273 -7.68 -10.09 0.01
C TYR A 273 -7.24 -9.21 -1.17
N LEU A 274 -5.99 -8.75 -1.21
CA LEU A 274 -5.56 -7.74 -2.19
C LEU A 274 -5.15 -8.32 -3.54
N ASP A 275 -4.54 -9.51 -3.59
CA ASP A 275 -4.33 -10.20 -4.85
C ASP A 275 -5.54 -11.10 -5.15
N GLY A 276 -5.95 -11.97 -4.22
CA GLY A 276 -7.04 -12.91 -4.46
C GLY A 276 -8.38 -12.23 -4.77
N ALA A 277 -8.96 -11.54 -3.77
CA ALA A 277 -10.30 -10.98 -3.89
C ALA A 277 -10.40 -9.78 -4.86
N VAL A 278 -9.30 -9.14 -5.25
CA VAL A 278 -9.31 -8.06 -6.27
C VAL A 278 -9.01 -8.59 -7.67
N ARG A 279 -8.17 -9.61 -7.83
CA ARG A 279 -7.85 -10.21 -9.13
C ARG A 279 -8.98 -11.09 -9.64
N ASN A 280 -9.65 -11.82 -8.75
CA ASN A 280 -10.82 -12.63 -9.08
C ASN A 280 -11.99 -12.32 -8.11
N PRO A 281 -12.57 -11.11 -8.21
CA PRO A 281 -13.59 -10.65 -7.28
C PRO A 281 -14.91 -11.38 -7.49
N THR A 282 -15.68 -11.53 -6.41
CA THR A 282 -17.08 -11.92 -6.55
C THR A 282 -17.84 -10.71 -7.10
N ARG A 283 -18.51 -10.88 -8.25
CA ARG A 283 -19.19 -9.80 -8.95
C ARG A 283 -20.65 -9.64 -8.52
N PRO A 284 -21.21 -8.42 -8.56
CA PRO A 284 -20.58 -7.17 -9.01
C PRO A 284 -19.49 -6.63 -8.06
N PHE A 285 -18.37 -6.20 -8.63
CA PHE A 285 -17.21 -5.63 -7.92
C PHE A 285 -17.21 -4.11 -8.04
N ALA A 286 -17.28 -3.41 -6.91
CA ALA A 286 -17.14 -1.96 -6.87
C ALA A 286 -15.77 -1.54 -6.32
N ALA A 287 -15.20 -0.51 -6.95
CA ALA A 287 -14.05 0.23 -6.45
C ALA A 287 -14.49 1.63 -6.03
N ILE A 288 -14.14 2.04 -4.83
CA ILE A 288 -14.32 3.39 -4.32
C ILE A 288 -12.94 4.02 -4.18
N VAL A 289 -12.66 5.08 -4.93
CA VAL A 289 -11.37 5.76 -4.90
C VAL A 289 -11.57 7.23 -4.57
N GLY A 290 -10.92 7.69 -3.50
CA GLY A 290 -10.99 9.07 -3.04
C GLY A 290 -9.62 9.68 -2.76
N GLY A 291 -9.64 10.77 -2.00
CA GLY A 291 -8.46 11.58 -1.69
C GLY A 291 -8.37 12.86 -2.51
N SER A 292 -7.30 13.61 -2.30
CA SER A 292 -7.18 14.99 -2.81
C SER A 292 -6.62 15.11 -4.22
N LYS A 293 -5.81 14.15 -4.69
CA LYS A 293 -5.07 14.27 -5.97
C LYS A 293 -5.26 13.05 -6.86
N VAL A 294 -5.63 13.29 -8.12
CA VAL A 294 -5.69 12.29 -9.20
C VAL A 294 -4.31 11.67 -9.39
N SER A 295 -3.25 12.49 -9.41
CA SER A 295 -1.87 12.04 -9.65
C SER A 295 -1.40 10.91 -8.71
N SER A 296 -1.90 10.92 -7.47
CA SER A 296 -1.58 9.90 -6.46
C SER A 296 -2.34 8.59 -6.62
N LYS A 297 -3.37 8.54 -7.49
CA LYS A 297 -4.30 7.41 -7.64
C LYS A 297 -4.41 6.89 -9.07
N ILE A 298 -3.61 7.42 -10.01
CA ILE A 298 -3.68 7.05 -11.43
C ILE A 298 -3.53 5.55 -11.61
N GLY A 299 -2.43 4.96 -11.13
CA GLY A 299 -2.16 3.53 -11.33
C GLY A 299 -3.25 2.64 -10.71
N VAL A 300 -3.79 3.04 -9.57
CA VAL A 300 -4.87 2.32 -8.88
C VAL A 300 -6.15 2.37 -9.71
N ILE A 301 -6.55 3.55 -10.19
CA ILE A 301 -7.73 3.71 -11.04
C ILE A 301 -7.55 2.92 -12.33
N GLU A 302 -6.39 3.02 -12.98
CA GLU A 302 -6.12 2.31 -14.23
C GLU A 302 -6.19 0.80 -14.06
N SER A 303 -5.64 0.26 -12.96
CA SER A 303 -5.70 -1.17 -12.63
C SER A 303 -7.12 -1.62 -12.27
N LEU A 304 -7.85 -0.83 -11.47
CA LEU A 304 -9.22 -1.16 -11.07
C LEU A 304 -10.20 -1.06 -12.24
N LEU A 305 -10.00 -0.15 -13.19
CA LEU A 305 -10.80 -0.08 -14.42
C LEU A 305 -10.70 -1.34 -15.29
N GLU A 306 -9.64 -2.14 -15.14
CA GLU A 306 -9.52 -3.45 -15.80
C GLU A 306 -10.36 -4.54 -15.13
N LYS A 307 -10.79 -4.33 -13.87
CA LYS A 307 -11.29 -5.39 -13.00
C LYS A 307 -12.69 -5.13 -12.45
N CYS A 308 -13.03 -3.89 -12.09
CA CYS A 308 -14.30 -3.54 -11.44
C CYS A 308 -15.45 -3.41 -12.44
N ASP A 309 -16.67 -3.60 -11.94
CA ASP A 309 -17.92 -3.33 -12.65
C ASP A 309 -18.38 -1.88 -12.40
N LEU A 310 -18.13 -1.37 -11.18
CA LEU A 310 -18.44 -0.01 -10.76
C LEU A 310 -17.18 0.68 -10.23
N LEU A 311 -16.97 1.94 -10.62
CA LEU A 311 -15.93 2.81 -10.07
C LEU A 311 -16.59 4.09 -9.53
N LEU A 312 -16.54 4.28 -8.22
CA LEU A 312 -17.03 5.47 -7.53
C LEU A 312 -15.84 6.36 -7.19
N LEU A 313 -15.86 7.62 -7.63
CA LEU A 313 -14.81 8.58 -7.28
C LEU A 313 -15.31 9.61 -6.27
N GLY A 314 -14.49 9.95 -5.28
CA GLY A 314 -14.79 10.95 -4.26
C GLY A 314 -13.57 11.80 -3.91
N GLY A 315 -13.70 12.64 -2.88
CA GLY A 315 -12.61 13.51 -2.41
C GLY A 315 -12.30 14.66 -3.36
N GLY A 316 -11.23 15.41 -3.08
CA GLY A 316 -10.82 16.58 -3.87
C GLY A 316 -10.46 16.25 -5.33
N MET A 317 -10.12 15.00 -5.63
CA MET A 317 -9.72 14.64 -6.99
C MET A 317 -10.86 14.73 -8.02
N ILE A 318 -12.13 14.64 -7.60
CA ILE A 318 -13.29 14.73 -8.51
C ILE A 318 -13.37 16.06 -9.26
N PHE A 319 -12.86 17.15 -8.67
CA PHE A 319 -12.92 18.47 -9.31
C PHE A 319 -12.05 18.55 -10.55
N THR A 320 -10.99 17.72 -10.65
CA THR A 320 -10.21 17.59 -11.89
C THR A 320 -11.04 16.90 -12.98
N PHE A 321 -11.90 15.94 -12.63
CA PHE A 321 -12.83 15.32 -13.58
C PHE A 321 -13.94 16.27 -14.03
N TYR A 322 -14.53 17.04 -13.10
CA TYR A 322 -15.53 18.06 -13.44
C TYR A 322 -14.96 19.16 -14.33
N LYS A 323 -13.75 19.64 -14.02
CA LYS A 323 -13.04 20.62 -14.86
C LYS A 323 -12.78 20.07 -16.26
N ALA A 324 -12.39 18.80 -16.37
CA ALA A 324 -12.21 18.12 -17.66
C ALA A 324 -13.52 17.94 -18.45
N GLN A 325 -14.68 17.91 -17.77
CA GLN A 325 -16.01 17.93 -18.39
C GLN A 325 -16.50 19.35 -18.76
N GLY A 326 -15.71 20.39 -18.44
CA GLY A 326 -16.06 21.79 -18.70
C GLY A 326 -16.94 22.43 -17.62
N LEU A 327 -17.09 21.81 -16.45
CA LEU A 327 -17.85 22.38 -15.33
C LEU A 327 -17.02 23.42 -14.57
N SER A 328 -17.70 24.42 -13.99
CA SER A 328 -17.08 25.31 -13.00
C SER A 328 -16.89 24.57 -11.69
N VAL A 329 -15.74 24.79 -11.05
CA VAL A 329 -15.37 24.15 -9.78
C VAL A 329 -14.97 25.18 -8.72
N GLY A 330 -15.25 26.46 -8.95
CA GLY A 330 -14.89 27.55 -8.05
C GLY A 330 -13.39 27.53 -7.72
N SER A 331 -13.09 27.51 -6.42
CA SER A 331 -11.72 27.42 -5.86
C SER A 331 -11.35 26.01 -5.39
N SER A 332 -12.06 24.98 -5.87
CA SER A 332 -11.78 23.58 -5.53
C SER A 332 -10.43 23.11 -6.11
N LEU A 333 -9.89 22.03 -5.53
CA LEU A 333 -8.58 21.50 -5.90
C LEU A 333 -8.58 20.87 -7.30
N VAL A 334 -7.81 21.43 -8.23
CA VAL A 334 -7.68 20.92 -9.60
C VAL A 334 -6.21 20.68 -9.95
N GLU A 335 -5.92 19.54 -10.56
CA GLU A 335 -4.63 19.27 -11.21
C GLU A 335 -4.75 19.59 -12.71
N GLU A 336 -4.46 20.85 -13.08
CA GLU A 336 -4.61 21.36 -14.45
C GLU A 336 -3.79 20.56 -15.49
N ASP A 337 -2.65 20.03 -15.08
CA ASP A 337 -1.78 19.17 -15.91
C ASP A 337 -2.29 17.72 -16.04
N LYS A 338 -3.47 17.41 -15.48
CA LYS A 338 -4.07 16.07 -15.47
C LYS A 338 -5.49 16.03 -16.08
N LEU A 339 -5.98 17.12 -16.68
CA LEU A 339 -7.30 17.15 -17.30
C LEU A 339 -7.45 16.17 -18.48
N GLU A 340 -6.42 16.07 -19.32
CA GLU A 340 -6.39 15.10 -20.43
C GLU A 340 -6.45 13.66 -19.91
N LEU A 341 -5.74 13.39 -18.81
CA LEU A 341 -5.77 12.10 -18.16
C LEU A 341 -7.14 11.79 -17.56
N ALA A 342 -7.76 12.72 -16.84
CA ALA A 342 -9.12 12.54 -16.33
C ALA A 342 -10.11 12.21 -17.47
N THR A 343 -9.98 12.91 -18.60
CA THR A 343 -10.75 12.65 -19.82
C THR A 343 -10.50 11.25 -20.37
N SER A 344 -9.25 10.81 -20.44
CA SER A 344 -8.89 9.48 -20.94
C SER A 344 -9.41 8.37 -20.03
N LEU A 345 -9.36 8.55 -18.71
CA LEU A 345 -9.91 7.61 -17.73
C LEU A 345 -11.43 7.45 -17.87
N MET A 346 -12.17 8.55 -18.04
CA MET A 346 -13.62 8.50 -18.30
C MET A 346 -13.95 7.75 -19.59
N LYS A 347 -13.18 8.01 -20.67
CA LYS A 347 -13.32 7.28 -21.94
C LYS A 347 -13.01 5.80 -21.78
N LYS A 348 -11.96 5.45 -21.02
CA LYS A 348 -11.55 4.07 -20.74
C LYS A 348 -12.63 3.32 -19.96
N ALA A 349 -13.21 3.94 -18.94
CA ALA A 349 -14.33 3.38 -18.18
C ALA A 349 -15.50 3.03 -19.12
N LYS A 350 -15.92 3.98 -19.97
CA LYS A 350 -16.98 3.77 -20.96
C LYS A 350 -16.64 2.65 -21.94
N ALA A 351 -15.42 2.63 -22.46
CA ALA A 351 -14.96 1.60 -23.41
C ALA A 351 -14.97 0.18 -22.82
N LYS A 352 -14.77 0.06 -21.51
CA LYS A 352 -14.78 -1.20 -20.78
C LYS A 352 -16.15 -1.58 -20.21
N GLY A 353 -17.15 -0.72 -20.36
CA GLY A 353 -18.46 -0.93 -19.75
C GLY A 353 -18.47 -0.79 -18.23
N VAL A 354 -17.46 -0.13 -17.65
CA VAL A 354 -17.41 0.17 -16.20
C VAL A 354 -18.35 1.34 -15.92
N SER A 355 -19.23 1.18 -14.93
CA SER A 355 -20.08 2.26 -14.44
C SER A 355 -19.26 3.22 -13.57
N LEU A 356 -18.80 4.32 -14.17
CA LEU A 356 -18.09 5.38 -13.48
C LEU A 356 -19.08 6.37 -12.85
N LEU A 357 -19.09 6.45 -11.53
CA LEU A 357 -19.94 7.33 -10.75
C LEU A 357 -19.11 8.48 -10.17
N LEU A 358 -19.46 9.70 -10.58
CA LEU A 358 -19.01 10.93 -9.95
C LEU A 358 -20.16 11.50 -9.08
N PRO A 359 -19.86 12.23 -8.00
CA PRO A 359 -20.88 12.90 -7.20
C PRO A 359 -21.72 13.86 -8.05
N THR A 360 -23.02 13.92 -7.79
CA THR A 360 -23.97 14.82 -8.48
C THR A 360 -24.16 16.13 -7.73
N ASP A 361 -23.88 16.13 -6.43
CA ASP A 361 -23.92 17.27 -5.52
C ASP A 361 -22.72 17.23 -4.56
N VAL A 362 -22.34 18.40 -4.06
CA VAL A 362 -21.16 18.56 -3.21
C VAL A 362 -21.45 19.53 -2.06
N VAL A 363 -20.79 19.29 -0.93
CA VAL A 363 -20.72 20.26 0.16
C VAL A 363 -19.58 21.22 -0.12
N VAL A 364 -19.92 22.50 -0.34
CA VAL A 364 -18.96 23.56 -0.60
C VAL A 364 -18.78 24.46 0.61
N ALA A 365 -17.60 25.06 0.74
CA ALA A 365 -17.27 26.02 1.79
C ALA A 365 -16.57 27.28 1.23
N ASP A 366 -16.68 28.38 1.98
CA ASP A 366 -16.02 29.66 1.66
C ASP A 366 -14.53 29.70 2.02
N LYS A 367 -14.07 28.79 2.90
CA LYS A 367 -12.67 28.61 3.27
C LYS A 367 -12.37 27.17 3.69
N PHE A 368 -11.09 26.79 3.66
CA PHE A 368 -10.62 25.50 4.17
C PHE A 368 -10.46 25.54 5.69
N ALA A 369 -11.55 25.42 6.44
CA ALA A 369 -11.53 25.41 7.91
C ALA A 369 -12.75 24.72 8.50
N ALA A 370 -12.64 24.17 9.71
CA ALA A 370 -13.76 23.53 10.41
C ALA A 370 -14.95 24.48 10.65
N ASP A 371 -14.66 25.77 10.88
CA ASP A 371 -15.64 26.83 11.16
C ASP A 371 -16.19 27.51 9.89
N ALA A 372 -15.81 27.05 8.69
CA ALA A 372 -16.22 27.66 7.42
C ALA A 372 -17.74 27.69 7.22
N ASN A 373 -18.26 28.69 6.49
CA ASN A 373 -19.64 28.66 6.04
C ASN A 373 -19.77 27.59 4.97
N SER A 374 -20.85 26.79 5.02
CA SER A 374 -21.05 25.68 4.10
C SER A 374 -22.45 25.66 3.51
N LYS A 375 -22.57 25.17 2.28
CA LYS A 375 -23.85 24.86 1.65
C LYS A 375 -23.70 23.65 0.72
N ILE A 376 -24.83 23.04 0.38
CA ILE A 376 -24.89 21.96 -0.61
C ILE A 376 -25.28 22.60 -1.94
N VAL A 377 -24.58 22.22 -3.01
CA VAL A 377 -24.88 22.66 -4.37
C VAL A 377 -24.75 21.49 -5.35
N PRO A 378 -25.46 21.52 -6.48
CA PRO A 378 -25.16 20.64 -7.60
C PRO A 378 -23.70 20.76 -8.02
N ALA A 379 -23.07 19.66 -8.45
CA ALA A 379 -21.68 19.66 -8.92
C ALA A 379 -21.45 20.60 -10.13
N SER A 380 -22.50 20.93 -10.88
CA SER A 380 -22.50 21.87 -11.99
C SER A 380 -22.60 23.34 -11.58
N GLU A 381 -22.89 23.63 -10.31
CA GLU A 381 -23.23 24.99 -9.81
C GLU A 381 -22.34 25.42 -8.63
N ILE A 382 -21.08 24.99 -8.62
CA ILE A 382 -20.11 25.40 -7.60
C ILE A 382 -19.82 26.90 -7.76
N PRO A 383 -20.14 27.74 -6.75
CA PRO A 383 -19.94 29.19 -6.87
C PRO A 383 -18.48 29.60 -6.91
N ASP A 384 -18.19 30.71 -7.57
CA ASP A 384 -16.86 31.32 -7.56
C ASP A 384 -16.41 31.65 -6.13
N GLY A 385 -15.14 31.38 -5.83
CA GLY A 385 -14.56 31.57 -4.50
C GLY A 385 -14.91 30.48 -3.47
N TRP A 386 -15.84 29.57 -3.78
CA TRP A 386 -16.18 28.43 -2.92
C TRP A 386 -15.43 27.18 -3.38
N MET A 387 -15.15 26.27 -2.44
CA MET A 387 -14.46 25.01 -2.71
C MET A 387 -15.25 23.82 -2.17
N GLY A 388 -15.32 22.74 -2.94
CA GLY A 388 -15.96 21.51 -2.50
C GLY A 388 -15.06 20.72 -1.55
N LEU A 389 -15.62 20.31 -0.41
CA LEU A 389 -14.89 19.65 0.68
C LEU A 389 -15.47 18.29 1.08
N ASP A 390 -16.67 17.93 0.61
CA ASP A 390 -17.29 16.61 0.80
C ASP A 390 -18.33 16.34 -0.28
N ILE A 391 -18.77 15.09 -0.41
CA ILE A 391 -19.89 14.71 -1.28
C ILE A 391 -21.22 15.09 -0.63
N GLY A 392 -22.20 15.50 -1.44
CA GLY A 392 -23.52 15.89 -0.96
C GLY A 392 -24.45 14.69 -0.68
N PRO A 393 -25.61 14.93 -0.04
CA PRO A 393 -26.58 13.89 0.31
C PRO A 393 -27.10 13.10 -0.90
N ASP A 394 -27.30 13.71 -2.06
CA ASP A 394 -27.82 12.98 -3.23
C ASP A 394 -26.77 12.03 -3.80
N SER A 395 -25.51 12.43 -3.76
CA SER A 395 -24.36 11.60 -4.11
C SER A 395 -24.17 10.45 -3.14
N ILE A 396 -24.30 10.71 -1.84
CA ILE A 396 -24.27 9.65 -0.80
C ILE A 396 -25.35 8.61 -1.07
N LYS A 397 -26.58 9.05 -1.37
CA LYS A 397 -27.69 8.16 -1.71
C LYS A 397 -27.37 7.35 -2.97
N THR A 398 -26.95 8.02 -4.04
CA THR A 398 -26.63 7.37 -5.32
C THR A 398 -25.52 6.33 -5.18
N PHE A 399 -24.46 6.67 -4.44
CA PHE A 399 -23.35 5.75 -4.17
C PHE A 399 -23.84 4.57 -3.32
N SER A 400 -24.65 4.82 -2.29
CA SER A 400 -25.21 3.77 -1.44
C SER A 400 -26.09 2.80 -2.22
N ASP A 401 -26.98 3.31 -3.06
CA ASP A 401 -27.88 2.51 -3.90
C ASP A 401 -27.09 1.64 -4.89
N ALA A 402 -26.01 2.20 -5.47
CA ALA A 402 -25.12 1.45 -6.36
C ALA A 402 -24.40 0.31 -5.61
N LEU A 403 -23.91 0.57 -4.39
CA LEU A 403 -23.19 -0.40 -3.58
C LEU A 403 -24.07 -1.56 -3.09
N ASP A 404 -25.39 -1.38 -2.94
CA ASP A 404 -26.32 -2.47 -2.57
C ASP A 404 -26.33 -3.63 -3.56
N THR A 405 -25.92 -3.39 -4.80
CA THR A 405 -25.89 -4.41 -5.85
C THR A 405 -24.62 -5.27 -5.81
N THR A 406 -23.63 -4.89 -5.00
CA THR A 406 -22.27 -5.42 -5.08
C THR A 406 -22.06 -6.65 -4.18
N LYS A 407 -21.06 -7.47 -4.54
CA LYS A 407 -20.61 -8.64 -3.76
C LYS A 407 -19.19 -8.48 -3.25
N THR A 408 -18.41 -7.60 -3.86
CA THR A 408 -17.09 -7.21 -3.38
C THR A 408 -16.95 -5.71 -3.54
N VAL A 409 -16.39 -5.05 -2.52
CA VAL A 409 -16.09 -3.63 -2.55
C VAL A 409 -14.68 -3.39 -2.05
N ILE A 410 -13.90 -2.62 -2.79
CA ILE A 410 -12.64 -2.06 -2.30
C ILE A 410 -12.77 -0.55 -2.12
N TRP A 411 -12.29 -0.02 -1.00
CA TRP A 411 -12.30 1.41 -0.71
C TRP A 411 -10.90 1.92 -0.41
N ASN A 412 -10.45 2.93 -1.17
CA ASN A 412 -9.17 3.61 -1.00
C ASN A 412 -9.28 5.13 -1.15
N GLY A 413 -9.31 5.84 -0.03
CA GLY A 413 -9.33 7.30 0.06
C GLY A 413 -10.71 7.87 0.47
N PRO A 414 -10.74 8.88 1.37
CA PRO A 414 -11.98 9.46 1.88
C PRO A 414 -12.76 10.23 0.80
N MET A 415 -14.04 10.49 1.08
CA MET A 415 -14.95 11.22 0.18
C MET A 415 -14.84 12.75 0.33
N GLY A 416 -14.22 13.21 1.41
CA GLY A 416 -14.10 14.62 1.78
C GLY A 416 -13.01 14.85 2.83
N VAL A 417 -12.95 16.07 3.38
CA VAL A 417 -12.02 16.50 4.44
C VAL A 417 -12.54 16.03 5.80
N PHE A 418 -12.46 14.72 6.04
CA PHE A 418 -13.08 14.04 7.19
C PHE A 418 -12.49 14.41 8.56
N GLU A 419 -11.36 15.11 8.58
CA GLU A 419 -10.77 15.73 9.76
C GLU A 419 -11.66 16.83 10.33
N PHE A 420 -12.50 17.46 9.50
CA PHE A 420 -13.49 18.45 9.91
C PHE A 420 -14.88 17.81 9.92
N ASP A 421 -15.53 17.74 11.08
CA ASP A 421 -16.81 17.03 11.24
C ASP A 421 -17.91 17.52 10.27
N LYS A 422 -17.86 18.80 9.88
CA LYS A 422 -18.75 19.39 8.88
C LYS A 422 -18.61 18.77 7.48
N PHE A 423 -17.42 18.25 7.14
CA PHE A 423 -17.05 17.69 5.84
C PHE A 423 -16.66 16.19 5.94
N ALA A 424 -17.06 15.54 7.03
CA ALA A 424 -16.86 14.11 7.24
C ALA A 424 -18.05 13.25 6.80
N LYS A 425 -19.23 13.84 6.62
CA LYS A 425 -20.51 13.12 6.47
C LYS A 425 -20.51 12.13 5.32
N GLY A 426 -19.94 12.49 4.17
CA GLY A 426 -19.83 11.60 3.02
C GLY A 426 -18.94 10.40 3.30
N THR A 427 -17.77 10.65 3.89
CA THR A 427 -16.83 9.60 4.30
C THR A 427 -17.46 8.66 5.34
N GLU A 428 -18.13 9.21 6.35
CA GLU A 428 -18.83 8.41 7.36
C GLU A 428 -19.98 7.59 6.78
N ALA A 429 -20.75 8.15 5.85
CA ALA A 429 -21.85 7.46 5.21
C ALA A 429 -21.37 6.25 4.41
N ILE A 430 -20.29 6.40 3.64
CA ILE A 430 -19.65 5.28 2.94
C ILE A 430 -19.12 4.23 3.93
N ALA A 431 -18.44 4.64 5.00
CA ALA A 431 -17.98 3.70 6.03
C ALA A 431 -19.13 2.90 6.66
N LYS A 432 -20.21 3.58 7.06
CA LYS A 432 -21.41 2.93 7.62
C LYS A 432 -22.09 2.00 6.62
N LYS A 433 -22.15 2.39 5.35
CA LYS A 433 -22.72 1.57 4.27
C LYS A 433 -21.92 0.29 4.05
N LEU A 434 -20.59 0.38 3.98
CA LEU A 434 -19.74 -0.80 3.82
C LEU A 434 -19.86 -1.76 5.00
N ALA A 435 -19.96 -1.23 6.23
CA ALA A 435 -20.17 -2.04 7.42
C ALA A 435 -21.52 -2.80 7.38
N ASP A 436 -22.60 -2.15 6.95
CA ASP A 436 -23.91 -2.80 6.75
C ASP A 436 -23.84 -3.91 5.69
N LEU A 437 -23.20 -3.63 4.55
CA LEU A 437 -23.02 -4.60 3.47
C LEU A 437 -22.18 -5.80 3.91
N SER A 438 -21.13 -5.59 4.70
CA SER A 438 -20.34 -6.69 5.25
C SER A 438 -21.12 -7.55 6.23
N GLY A 439 -22.01 -6.98 7.04
CA GLY A 439 -22.98 -7.73 7.83
C GLY A 439 -23.92 -8.61 6.98
N LYS A 440 -24.11 -8.28 5.71
CA LYS A 440 -24.90 -9.04 4.71
C LYS A 440 -24.06 -10.01 3.87
N GLY A 441 -22.78 -10.19 4.19
CA GLY A 441 -21.88 -11.10 3.49
C GLY A 441 -21.19 -10.51 2.25
N VAL A 442 -21.22 -9.19 2.06
CA VAL A 442 -20.43 -8.51 1.03
C VAL A 442 -18.99 -8.36 1.52
N THR A 443 -18.03 -8.79 0.69
CA THR A 443 -16.60 -8.62 1.00
C THR A 443 -16.24 -7.14 0.92
N SER A 444 -15.88 -6.51 2.03
CA SER A 444 -15.36 -5.13 2.07
C SER A 444 -13.88 -5.11 2.39
N ILE A 445 -13.11 -4.44 1.53
CA ILE A 445 -11.66 -4.30 1.64
C ILE A 445 -11.33 -2.83 1.79
N ILE A 446 -10.81 -2.44 2.96
CA ILE A 446 -10.40 -1.07 3.24
C ILE A 446 -8.89 -0.95 3.07
N GLY A 447 -8.45 -0.04 2.20
CA GLY A 447 -7.05 0.20 1.93
C GLY A 447 -6.67 1.68 2.05
N GLY A 448 -5.41 1.94 2.40
CA GLY A 448 -4.89 3.30 2.56
C GLY A 448 -5.16 3.88 3.95
N GLY A 449 -4.15 4.51 4.54
CA GLY A 449 -4.17 4.97 5.94
C GLY A 449 -5.37 5.87 6.27
N ASP A 450 -5.75 6.78 5.38
CA ASP A 450 -6.86 7.71 5.62
C ASP A 450 -8.22 7.00 5.67
N SER A 451 -8.44 5.99 4.81
CA SER A 451 -9.68 5.19 4.87
C SER A 451 -9.74 4.31 6.10
N VAL A 452 -8.59 3.77 6.55
CA VAL A 452 -8.51 3.01 7.81
C VAL A 452 -8.85 3.92 9.00
N ALA A 453 -8.22 5.09 9.07
CA ALA A 453 -8.52 6.08 10.11
C ALA A 453 -9.99 6.52 10.10
N ALA A 454 -10.61 6.63 8.91
CA ALA A 454 -12.01 6.97 8.78
C ALA A 454 -12.94 5.88 9.35
N VAL A 455 -12.71 4.59 9.06
CA VAL A 455 -13.55 3.50 9.60
C VAL A 455 -13.36 3.31 11.10
N GLU A 456 -12.16 3.59 11.61
CA GLU A 456 -11.87 3.61 13.05
C GLU A 456 -12.57 4.77 13.75
N LYS A 457 -12.48 6.00 13.22
CA LYS A 457 -13.19 7.18 13.73
C LYS A 457 -14.70 6.94 13.82
N VAL A 458 -15.26 6.24 12.85
CA VAL A 458 -16.69 5.91 12.78
C VAL A 458 -17.07 4.74 13.72
N GLY A 459 -16.10 3.95 14.19
CA GLY A 459 -16.34 2.81 15.07
C GLY A 459 -16.96 1.61 14.35
N VAL A 460 -16.58 1.38 13.09
CA VAL A 460 -17.09 0.26 12.27
C VAL A 460 -15.98 -0.63 11.72
N ALA A 461 -14.75 -0.45 12.19
CA ALA A 461 -13.58 -1.18 11.72
C ALA A 461 -13.72 -2.71 11.89
N ASP A 462 -14.31 -3.15 13.01
CA ASP A 462 -14.58 -4.55 13.35
C ASP A 462 -15.60 -5.24 12.43
N LYS A 463 -16.40 -4.45 11.70
CA LYS A 463 -17.42 -4.96 10.76
C LYS A 463 -16.88 -5.18 9.35
N MET A 464 -15.71 -4.63 9.02
CA MET A 464 -15.12 -4.76 7.70
C MET A 464 -14.56 -6.17 7.49
N SER A 465 -14.63 -6.70 6.27
CA SER A 465 -14.06 -8.03 6.00
C SER A 465 -12.53 -8.02 6.11
N HIS A 466 -11.91 -6.97 5.58
CA HIS A 466 -10.47 -6.75 5.70
C HIS A 466 -10.11 -5.27 5.78
N ILE A 467 -9.22 -4.94 6.71
CA ILE A 467 -8.60 -3.62 6.83
C ILE A 467 -7.10 -3.83 6.61
N SER A 468 -6.61 -3.28 5.50
CA SER A 468 -5.22 -3.44 5.12
C SER A 468 -4.31 -2.52 5.94
N THR A 469 -3.30 -3.13 6.56
CA THR A 469 -2.24 -2.46 7.32
C THR A 469 -1.06 -2.05 6.43
N GLY A 470 -1.08 -2.45 5.16
CA GLY A 470 0.04 -2.28 4.23
C GLY A 470 0.32 -0.86 3.76
N GLY A 471 -0.62 0.08 3.93
CA GLY A 471 -0.47 1.47 3.50
C GLY A 471 -0.07 1.56 2.02
N GLY A 472 1.16 2.04 1.75
CA GLY A 472 1.71 2.11 0.40
C GLY A 472 1.90 0.76 -0.28
N ALA A 473 2.19 -0.31 0.47
CA ALA A 473 2.33 -1.65 -0.09
C ALA A 473 1.03 -2.16 -0.70
N SER A 474 -0.09 -1.92 -0.01
CA SER A 474 -1.43 -2.24 -0.51
C SER A 474 -1.72 -1.50 -1.81
N LEU A 475 -1.35 -0.22 -1.87
CA LEU A 475 -1.54 0.61 -3.06
C LEU A 475 -0.74 0.07 -4.25
N GLU A 476 0.55 -0.22 -4.06
CA GLU A 476 1.41 -0.77 -5.11
C GLU A 476 0.93 -2.14 -5.60
N LEU A 477 0.45 -3.00 -4.69
CA LEU A 477 -0.13 -4.28 -5.08
C LEU A 477 -1.43 -4.09 -5.88
N LEU A 478 -2.28 -3.14 -5.51
CA LEU A 478 -3.48 -2.79 -6.27
C LEU A 478 -3.16 -2.21 -7.65
N GLU A 479 -2.04 -1.49 -7.78
CA GLU A 479 -1.49 -1.05 -9.07
C GLU A 479 -0.96 -2.21 -9.93
N GLY A 480 -0.89 -3.43 -9.38
CA GLY A 480 -0.37 -4.62 -10.05
C GLY A 480 1.16 -4.74 -10.01
N LYS A 481 1.83 -4.00 -9.13
CA LYS A 481 3.28 -4.09 -8.97
C LYS A 481 3.67 -5.35 -8.19
N VAL A 482 4.85 -5.85 -8.52
CA VAL A 482 5.49 -6.93 -7.76
C VAL A 482 6.14 -6.33 -6.52
N LEU A 483 5.72 -6.79 -5.34
CA LEU A 483 6.33 -6.38 -4.08
C LEU A 483 7.60 -7.22 -3.82
N PRO A 484 8.81 -6.65 -3.74
CA PRO A 484 10.06 -7.42 -3.60
C PRO A 484 10.06 -8.40 -2.43
N GLY A 485 9.57 -7.97 -1.26
CA GLY A 485 9.51 -8.81 -0.05
C GLY A 485 8.46 -9.92 -0.10
N VAL A 486 7.48 -9.84 -1.02
CA VAL A 486 6.54 -10.94 -1.31
C VAL A 486 7.14 -11.88 -2.36
N ALA A 487 7.71 -11.32 -3.43
CA ALA A 487 8.34 -12.10 -4.50
C ALA A 487 9.48 -12.98 -4.00
N ALA A 488 10.18 -12.54 -2.95
CA ALA A 488 11.26 -13.24 -2.29
C ALA A 488 10.85 -14.50 -1.51
N LEU A 489 9.55 -14.67 -1.21
CA LEU A 489 9.02 -15.81 -0.47
C LEU A 489 8.85 -17.04 -1.36
N ASP A 490 8.93 -18.22 -0.75
CA ASP A 490 8.73 -19.52 -1.38
C ASP A 490 7.31 -19.64 -1.96
N ASP A 491 7.20 -20.23 -3.14
CA ASP A 491 5.91 -20.56 -3.77
C ASP A 491 5.27 -21.79 -3.10
N ALA A 492 3.93 -21.79 -2.99
CA ALA A 492 3.10 -22.80 -2.33
C ALA A 492 3.07 -24.16 -3.04
#